data_AF-A0A2B4T343-F1
#
_entry.id   AF-A0A2B4T343-F1
#
_cell.length_a   1.000
_cell.length_b   1.000
_cell.length_c   1.000
_cell.angle_alpha   90.00
_cell.angle_beta   90.00
_cell.angle_gamma   90.00
#
_symmetry.space_group_name_H-M   'P 1'
#
loop_
_entity.id
_entity.type
_entity.pdbx_description
1 polymer ?
#
loop_
_entity_poly.entity_id
_entity_poly.type
_entity_poly.pdbx_seq_one_letter_code
_entity_poly.pdbx_strand_id
1 'polypeptide(L)'
;MFDNFRDRLQTVQHDLTQGWKSIADKAKAVNKKIVRRTTFITDEVIESGDQCFSCNLEAGSEILSKFQREWAELHEASRECAEKGERADQSIAEFSKKCSELHTNMTMFHAELALLPEVIKNIETAKADIGDYLLHFDVEHITDAFGGQIEVLDNLMIDLEEVCEQLDLERRKAAQRLKLSKLRHNREEENQRIRRKTLRARMRTNNKLNPHVMPGELQLAKERNEVKIQQLERQASIEKRQVYEDAFLEQMNYYIQHGRTEEPISLVHGRSSGSLDDIMLEDNSDMDKELDDFFGSEAERSDAPEGKDKEQTFVGLSSEDEELLNQKLPGVSTTFNTENGAEKKVDYSVKWIGPLKDLLAMGIIMVKDKVKNL
;
A
#
# COMPACT_ATOMS: atom_id res chain seq x y z
N MET A 1 46.79 38.06 -57.60
CA MET A 1 48.05 37.55 -56.97
C MET A 1 48.80 36.56 -57.89
N PHE A 2 48.11 35.67 -58.61
CA PHE A 2 48.76 34.71 -59.51
C PHE A 2 49.52 35.33 -60.70
N ASP A 3 49.08 36.47 -61.22
CA ASP A 3 49.72 37.14 -62.37
C ASP A 3 51.16 37.57 -62.05
N ASN A 4 51.35 38.11 -60.84
CA ASN A 4 52.66 38.47 -60.30
C ASN A 4 53.58 37.25 -60.07
N PHE A 5 53.02 36.03 -60.04
CA PHE A 5 53.80 34.79 -60.03
C PHE A 5 54.16 34.34 -61.45
N ARG A 6 53.25 34.50 -62.43
CA ARG A 6 53.50 34.24 -63.86
C ARG A 6 54.62 35.12 -64.40
N ASP A 7 54.60 36.42 -64.12
CA ASP A 7 55.61 37.37 -64.61
C ASP A 7 57.00 37.09 -64.01
N ARG A 8 57.05 36.71 -62.72
CA ARG A 8 58.29 36.25 -62.07
C ARG A 8 58.79 34.93 -62.66
N LEU A 9 57.90 34.00 -63.01
CA LEU A 9 58.28 32.74 -63.68
C LEU A 9 58.86 33.00 -65.07
N GLN A 10 58.26 33.90 -65.86
CA GLN A 10 58.77 34.30 -67.18
C GLN A 10 60.12 35.01 -67.08
N THR A 11 60.31 35.86 -66.07
CA THR A 11 61.60 36.53 -65.79
C THR A 11 62.68 35.48 -65.48
N VAL A 12 62.41 34.53 -64.58
CA VAL A 12 63.34 33.43 -64.25
C VAL A 12 63.64 32.57 -65.48
N GLN A 13 62.64 32.26 -66.31
CA GLN A 13 62.83 31.49 -67.54
C GLN A 13 63.71 32.24 -68.56
N HIS A 14 63.52 33.55 -68.72
CA HIS A 14 64.36 34.40 -69.57
C HIS A 14 65.80 34.43 -69.07
N ASP A 15 66.01 34.70 -67.78
CA ASP A 15 67.34 34.85 -67.19
C ASP A 15 68.11 33.53 -67.19
N LEU A 16 67.42 32.40 -66.97
CA LEU A 16 67.99 31.08 -67.19
C LEU A 16 68.43 30.93 -68.66
N THR A 17 67.57 31.24 -69.62
CA THR A 17 67.87 31.14 -71.07
C THR A 17 69.06 32.01 -71.49
N GLN A 18 69.19 33.22 -70.94
CA GLN A 18 70.35 34.08 -71.17
C GLN A 18 71.62 33.54 -70.49
N GLY A 19 71.50 32.97 -69.29
CA GLY A 19 72.58 32.23 -68.62
C GLY A 19 73.11 31.08 -69.48
N TRP A 20 72.23 30.23 -70.00
CA TRP A 20 72.60 29.13 -70.91
C TRP A 20 73.27 29.63 -72.19
N LYS A 21 72.81 30.73 -72.80
CA LYS A 21 73.49 31.35 -73.96
C LYS A 21 74.89 31.86 -73.60
N SER A 22 75.03 32.57 -72.48
CA SER A 22 76.32 33.07 -71.99
C SER A 22 77.31 31.92 -71.73
N ILE A 23 76.83 30.82 -71.15
CA ILE A 23 77.62 29.60 -70.93
C ILE A 23 78.02 28.95 -72.27
N ALA A 24 77.08 28.83 -73.23
CA ALA A 24 77.35 28.26 -74.55
C ALA A 24 78.38 29.08 -75.34
N ASP A 25 78.31 30.41 -75.28
CA ASP A 25 79.27 31.27 -75.98
C ASP A 25 80.64 31.33 -75.27
N LYS A 26 80.68 31.26 -73.93
CA LYS A 26 81.93 31.02 -73.18
C LYS A 26 82.53 29.66 -73.53
N ALA A 27 81.73 28.60 -73.66
CA ALA A 27 82.19 27.27 -74.07
C ALA A 27 82.78 27.28 -75.49
N LYS A 28 82.13 27.96 -76.46
CA LYS A 28 82.68 28.16 -77.81
C LYS A 28 83.99 28.96 -77.79
N ALA A 29 84.10 29.99 -76.94
CA ALA A 29 85.32 30.78 -76.81
C ALA A 29 86.48 29.98 -76.19
N VAL A 30 86.20 29.15 -75.18
CA VAL A 30 87.17 28.22 -74.58
C VAL A 30 87.60 27.15 -75.60
N ASN A 31 86.65 26.55 -76.33
CA ASN A 31 86.97 25.56 -77.36
C ASN A 31 87.85 26.16 -78.48
N LYS A 32 87.55 27.38 -78.95
CA LYS A 32 88.43 28.12 -79.88
C LYS A 32 89.82 28.48 -79.31
N LYS A 33 90.00 28.55 -77.98
CA LYS A 33 91.32 28.69 -77.35
C LYS A 33 92.05 27.35 -77.22
N ILE A 34 91.33 26.26 -76.93
CA ILE A 34 91.88 24.90 -76.85
C ILE A 34 92.38 24.44 -78.22
N VAL A 35 91.54 24.55 -79.27
CA VAL A 35 91.90 24.18 -80.64
C VAL A 35 93.17 24.90 -81.12
N ARG A 36 93.29 26.22 -80.84
CA ARG A 36 94.51 26.98 -81.15
C ARG A 36 95.74 26.54 -80.35
N ARG A 37 95.57 25.99 -79.15
CA ARG A 37 96.68 25.51 -78.32
C ARG A 37 97.13 24.12 -78.76
N THR A 38 96.21 23.24 -79.17
CA THR A 38 96.55 21.91 -79.72
C THR A 38 97.22 21.98 -81.09
N THR A 39 96.87 22.95 -81.94
CA THR A 39 97.60 23.17 -83.21
C THR A 39 99.02 23.70 -83.02
N PHE A 40 99.30 24.38 -81.91
CA PHE A 40 100.67 24.84 -81.59
C PHE A 40 101.57 23.72 -81.03
N ILE A 41 101.00 22.60 -80.57
CA ILE A 41 101.76 21.47 -80.00
C ILE A 41 102.22 20.49 -81.09
N THR A 42 101.66 20.57 -82.30
CA THR A 42 101.86 19.54 -83.35
C THR A 42 102.92 19.87 -84.39
N ASP A 43 103.29 21.15 -84.60
CA ASP A 43 104.22 21.57 -85.67
C ASP A 43 105.62 22.06 -85.20
N GLU A 44 105.87 22.28 -83.90
CA GLU A 44 107.16 22.82 -83.39
C GLU A 44 107.73 22.05 -82.16
N VAL A 45 107.79 20.72 -82.20
CA VAL A 45 108.56 19.93 -81.21
C VAL A 45 109.42 18.86 -81.89
N ILE A 46 110.54 19.29 -82.47
CA ILE A 46 111.72 18.47 -82.70
C ILE A 46 112.91 19.16 -82.01
N GLU A 47 113.70 18.39 -81.26
CA GLU A 47 115.00 18.76 -80.68
C GLU A 47 115.04 19.95 -79.69
N SER A 48 114.68 19.66 -78.44
CA SER A 48 115.43 20.15 -77.28
C SER A 48 115.27 19.19 -76.10
N GLY A 49 116.39 18.72 -75.55
CA GLY A 49 116.39 17.79 -74.43
C GLY A 49 116.19 18.49 -73.09
N ASP A 50 114.96 18.54 -72.60
CA ASP A 50 114.68 18.66 -71.18
C ASP A 50 113.34 17.98 -70.86
N GLN A 51 113.28 17.27 -69.73
CA GLN A 51 112.10 16.67 -69.08
C GLN A 51 110.85 16.52 -69.97
N CYS A 52 110.88 15.56 -70.90
CA CYS A 52 109.66 15.06 -71.52
C CYS A 52 108.72 14.59 -70.40
N PHE A 53 107.63 15.33 -70.17
CA PHE A 53 106.66 15.05 -69.11
C PHE A 53 106.30 13.57 -69.15
N SER A 54 106.67 12.81 -68.12
CA SER A 54 106.27 11.42 -67.95
C SER A 54 104.79 11.39 -67.55
N CYS A 55 103.95 11.73 -68.53
CA CYS A 55 102.50 11.73 -68.44
C CYS A 55 102.09 10.29 -68.20
N ASN A 56 101.83 9.94 -66.93
CA ASN A 56 101.33 8.61 -66.61
C ASN A 56 99.94 8.46 -67.22
N LEU A 57 99.84 7.78 -68.37
CA LEU A 57 98.58 7.64 -69.11
C LEU A 57 97.52 6.91 -68.27
N GLU A 58 97.96 6.09 -67.29
CA GLU A 58 97.10 5.39 -66.34
C GLU A 58 96.52 6.31 -65.25
N ALA A 59 97.05 7.53 -65.05
CA ALA A 59 96.49 8.46 -64.06
C ALA A 59 95.03 8.83 -64.39
N GLY A 60 94.64 8.82 -65.67
CA GLY A 60 93.26 9.05 -66.09
C GLY A 60 92.32 7.90 -65.72
N SER A 61 92.75 6.64 -65.90
CA SER A 61 91.96 5.45 -65.55
C SER A 61 91.92 5.23 -64.03
N GLU A 62 93.02 5.48 -63.30
CA GLU A 62 93.06 5.45 -61.84
C GLU A 62 92.08 6.46 -61.21
N ILE A 63 92.08 7.71 -61.69
CA ILE A 63 91.16 8.76 -61.23
C ILE A 63 89.70 8.37 -61.53
N LEU A 64 89.41 7.87 -62.74
CA LEU A 64 88.06 7.45 -63.11
C LEU A 64 87.59 6.26 -62.26
N SER A 65 88.45 5.26 -62.05
CA SER A 65 88.18 4.09 -61.20
C SER A 65 87.93 4.49 -59.74
N LYS A 66 88.73 5.42 -59.20
CA LYS A 66 88.52 5.98 -57.85
C LYS A 66 87.15 6.64 -57.72
N PHE A 67 86.79 7.53 -58.65
CA PHE A 67 85.48 8.19 -58.62
C PHE A 67 84.32 7.22 -58.85
N GLN A 68 84.46 6.24 -59.75
CA GLN A 68 83.45 5.21 -59.98
C GLN A 68 83.20 4.37 -58.72
N ARG A 69 84.26 3.98 -58.00
CA ARG A 69 84.17 3.25 -56.73
C ARG A 69 83.53 4.11 -55.63
N GLU A 70 84.01 5.35 -55.44
CA GLU A 70 83.44 6.27 -54.43
C GLU A 70 81.97 6.60 -54.71
N TRP A 71 81.57 6.70 -55.98
CA TRP A 71 80.18 6.89 -56.39
C TRP A 71 79.31 5.66 -56.12
N ALA A 72 79.84 4.45 -56.33
CA ALA A 72 79.15 3.21 -55.98
C ALA A 72 79.00 3.04 -54.45
N GLU A 73 80.06 3.30 -53.68
CA GLU A 73 80.04 3.30 -52.21
C GLU A 73 79.02 4.31 -51.66
N LEU A 74 78.98 5.52 -52.22
CA LEU A 74 78.00 6.56 -51.85
C LEU A 74 76.56 6.14 -52.17
N HIS A 75 76.31 5.52 -53.32
CA HIS A 75 74.97 5.02 -53.67
C HIS A 75 74.51 3.89 -52.77
N GLU A 76 75.40 2.96 -52.40
CA GLU A 76 75.06 1.88 -51.48
C GLU A 76 74.76 2.42 -50.07
N ALA A 77 75.60 3.32 -49.56
CA ALA A 77 75.34 4.02 -48.29
C ALA A 77 74.03 4.82 -48.32
N SER A 78 73.69 5.45 -49.45
CA SER A 78 72.42 6.15 -49.64
C SER A 78 71.22 5.18 -49.67
N ARG A 79 71.36 3.98 -50.25
CA ARG A 79 70.32 2.95 -50.24
C ARG A 79 70.11 2.41 -48.83
N GLU A 80 71.18 2.01 -48.15
CA GLU A 80 71.11 1.58 -46.75
C GLU A 80 70.48 2.65 -45.85
N CYS A 81 70.78 3.93 -46.07
CA CYS A 81 70.19 5.04 -45.33
C CYS A 81 68.67 5.13 -45.58
N ALA A 82 68.24 5.01 -46.83
CA ALA A 82 66.82 4.98 -47.19
C ALA A 82 66.09 3.78 -46.54
N GLU A 83 66.66 2.56 -46.61
CA GLU A 83 66.08 1.36 -45.98
C GLU A 83 66.04 1.44 -44.43
N LYS A 84 67.03 2.11 -43.81
CA LYS A 84 67.01 2.38 -42.36
C LYS A 84 65.93 3.41 -42.01
N GLY A 85 65.75 4.42 -42.85
CA GLY A 85 64.65 5.38 -42.76
C GLY A 85 63.28 4.74 -42.90
N GLU A 86 63.08 3.89 -43.91
CA GLU A 86 61.81 3.18 -44.15
C GLU A 86 61.44 2.25 -42.98
N ARG A 87 62.39 1.47 -42.46
CA ARG A 87 62.16 0.62 -41.27
C ARG A 87 61.81 1.43 -40.01
N ALA A 88 62.41 2.61 -39.85
CA ALA A 88 62.07 3.51 -38.76
C ALA A 88 60.65 4.09 -38.93
N ASP A 89 60.28 4.52 -40.14
CA ASP A 89 58.94 5.03 -40.45
C ASP A 89 57.85 3.96 -40.26
N GLN A 90 58.08 2.74 -40.74
CA GLN A 90 57.19 1.58 -40.50
C GLN A 90 57.00 1.33 -38.98
N SER A 91 58.09 1.38 -38.20
CA SER A 91 58.05 1.20 -36.74
C SER A 91 57.27 2.33 -36.04
N ILE A 92 57.43 3.57 -36.50
CA ILE A 92 56.71 4.75 -35.99
C ILE A 92 55.22 4.66 -36.36
N ALA A 93 54.88 4.25 -37.58
CA ALA A 93 53.51 4.06 -38.03
C ALA A 93 52.78 2.97 -37.22
N GLU A 94 53.43 1.83 -36.97
CA GLU A 94 52.91 0.79 -36.08
C GLU A 94 52.68 1.30 -34.65
N PHE A 95 53.64 2.04 -34.10
CA PHE A 95 53.53 2.60 -32.75
C PHE A 95 52.40 3.64 -32.66
N SER A 96 52.28 4.52 -33.67
CA SER A 96 51.20 5.50 -33.78
C SER A 96 49.83 4.82 -33.88
N LYS A 97 49.72 3.72 -34.63
CA LYS A 97 48.49 2.92 -34.70
C LYS A 97 48.13 2.34 -33.33
N LYS A 98 49.08 1.69 -32.63
CA LYS A 98 48.89 1.15 -31.28
C LYS A 98 48.49 2.23 -30.27
N CYS A 99 49.08 3.43 -30.35
CA CYS A 99 48.69 4.58 -29.53
C CYS A 99 47.27 5.06 -29.83
N SER A 100 46.87 5.10 -31.09
CA SER A 100 45.50 5.46 -31.48
C SER A 100 44.48 4.44 -30.97
N GLU A 101 44.76 3.14 -31.10
CA GLU A 101 43.92 2.05 -30.59
C GLU A 101 43.79 2.09 -29.06
N LEU A 102 44.89 2.34 -28.35
CA LEU A 102 44.87 2.54 -26.89
C LEU A 102 44.06 3.78 -26.50
N HIS A 103 44.18 4.88 -27.24
CA HIS A 103 43.42 6.11 -26.99
C HIS A 103 41.92 5.91 -27.21
N THR A 104 41.51 5.18 -28.27
CA THR A 104 40.10 4.84 -28.49
C THR A 104 39.54 3.95 -27.38
N ASN A 105 40.30 2.93 -26.95
CA ASN A 105 39.90 2.05 -25.85
C ASN A 105 39.77 2.82 -24.52
N MET A 106 40.72 3.70 -24.22
CA MET A 106 40.67 4.55 -23.02
C MET A 106 39.50 5.53 -23.05
N THR A 107 39.15 6.05 -24.24
CA THR A 107 37.99 6.94 -24.42
C THR A 107 36.67 6.19 -24.21
N MET A 108 36.55 4.95 -24.73
CA MET A 108 35.40 4.09 -24.46
C MET A 108 35.27 3.76 -22.97
N PHE A 109 36.37 3.38 -22.31
CA PHE A 109 36.39 3.10 -20.88
C PHE A 109 35.99 4.33 -20.04
N HIS A 110 36.45 5.53 -20.40
CA HIS A 110 35.99 6.76 -19.75
C HIS A 110 34.51 7.05 -19.98
N ALA A 111 33.96 6.73 -21.16
CA ALA A 111 32.52 6.87 -21.42
C ALA A 111 31.69 5.87 -20.58
N GLU A 112 32.16 4.63 -20.40
CA GLU A 112 31.52 3.65 -19.51
C GLU A 112 31.61 4.07 -18.03
N LEU A 113 32.77 4.55 -17.57
CA LEU A 113 32.93 5.09 -16.22
C LEU A 113 32.03 6.32 -15.96
N ALA A 114 31.72 7.11 -16.98
CA ALA A 114 30.80 8.25 -16.85
C ALA A 114 29.35 7.83 -16.56
N LEU A 115 28.98 6.56 -16.77
CA LEU A 115 27.66 6.00 -16.45
C LEU A 115 27.53 5.52 -14.99
N LEU A 116 28.65 5.29 -14.28
CA LEU A 116 28.63 4.84 -12.88
C LEU A 116 27.79 5.72 -11.94
N PRO A 117 27.85 7.08 -12.00
CA PRO A 117 27.00 7.93 -11.16
C PRO A 117 25.50 7.73 -11.40
N GLU A 118 25.09 7.43 -12.62
CA GLU A 118 23.69 7.13 -12.95
C GLU A 118 23.26 5.76 -12.37
N VAL A 119 24.12 4.75 -12.47
CA VAL A 119 23.89 3.44 -11.84
C VAL A 119 23.79 3.57 -10.31
N ILE A 120 24.66 4.36 -9.68
CA ILE A 120 24.61 4.64 -8.24
C ILE A 120 23.29 5.32 -7.87
N LYS A 121 22.89 6.38 -8.60
CA LYS A 121 21.60 7.06 -8.38
C LYS A 121 20.41 6.09 -8.51
N ASN A 122 20.44 5.19 -9.50
CA ASN A 122 19.38 4.22 -9.70
C ASN A 122 19.32 3.20 -8.55
N ILE A 123 20.47 2.78 -8.00
CA ILE A 123 20.55 1.94 -6.80
C ILE A 123 20.04 2.68 -5.56
N GLU A 124 20.40 3.95 -5.38
CA GLU A 124 19.90 4.80 -4.28
C GLU A 124 18.38 5.00 -4.35
N THR A 125 17.83 5.20 -5.55
CA THR A 125 16.39 5.33 -5.78
C THR A 125 15.69 4.01 -5.46
N ALA A 126 16.15 2.88 -6.03
CA ALA A 126 15.58 1.57 -5.73
C ALA A 126 15.69 1.19 -4.24
N LYS A 127 16.75 1.62 -3.55
CA LYS A 127 16.90 1.47 -2.09
C LYS A 127 15.86 2.31 -1.34
N ALA A 128 15.60 3.54 -1.78
CA ALA A 128 14.57 4.40 -1.19
C ALA A 128 13.18 3.79 -1.39
N ASP A 129 12.86 3.35 -2.61
CA ASP A 129 11.59 2.68 -2.94
C ASP A 129 11.39 1.44 -2.06
N ILE A 130 12.39 0.55 -1.95
CA ILE A 130 12.33 -0.64 -1.08
C ILE A 130 12.16 -0.26 0.40
N GLY A 131 12.81 0.82 0.85
CA GLY A 131 12.68 1.33 2.21
C GLY A 131 11.28 1.86 2.50
N ASP A 132 10.68 2.57 1.55
CA ASP A 132 9.32 3.10 1.60
C ASP A 132 8.29 1.96 1.65
N TYR A 133 8.43 0.95 0.78
CA TYR A 133 7.60 -0.25 0.82
C TYR A 133 7.71 -1.02 2.14
N LEU A 134 8.91 -1.20 2.72
CA LEU A 134 9.04 -1.86 4.03
C LEU A 134 8.40 -1.04 5.15
N LEU A 135 8.62 0.29 5.18
CA LEU A 135 8.07 1.16 6.23
C LEU A 135 6.54 1.21 6.19
N HIS A 136 5.93 1.32 5.00
CA HIS A 136 4.48 1.35 4.86
C HIS A 136 3.79 -0.03 5.02
N PHE A 137 4.50 -1.15 4.82
CA PHE A 137 3.89 -2.48 4.85
C PHE A 137 3.96 -3.18 6.22
N ASP A 138 5.08 -3.07 6.94
CA ASP A 138 5.38 -4.02 8.03
C ASP A 138 4.88 -3.63 9.44
N VAL A 139 4.51 -2.36 9.71
CA VAL A 139 4.15 -1.93 11.08
C VAL A 139 2.79 -1.24 11.18
N GLU A 140 2.58 -0.12 10.51
CA GLU A 140 1.37 0.70 10.68
C GLU A 140 0.11 -0.07 10.24
N HIS A 141 0.12 -0.57 9.00
CA HIS A 141 -1.04 -1.26 8.41
C HIS A 141 -1.40 -2.58 9.10
N ILE A 142 -0.43 -3.25 9.74
CA ILE A 142 -0.65 -4.47 10.53
C ILE A 142 -1.15 -4.10 11.93
N THR A 143 -0.56 -3.07 12.56
CA THR A 143 -0.95 -2.61 13.90
C THR A 143 -2.37 -2.06 13.90
N ASP A 144 -2.78 -1.31 12.88
CA ASP A 144 -4.15 -0.80 12.74
C ASP A 144 -5.16 -1.93 12.47
N ALA A 145 -4.83 -2.87 11.58
CA ALA A 145 -5.72 -3.97 11.24
C ALA A 145 -5.92 -4.97 12.38
N PHE A 146 -4.87 -5.28 13.14
CA PHE A 146 -4.97 -6.10 14.35
C PHE A 146 -5.55 -5.30 15.53
N GLY A 147 -5.20 -4.03 15.67
CA GLY A 147 -5.74 -3.14 16.71
C GLY A 147 -7.25 -3.00 16.62
N GLY A 148 -7.79 -2.71 15.44
CA GLY A 148 -9.24 -2.65 15.22
C GLY A 148 -9.96 -3.99 15.44
N GLN A 149 -9.30 -5.13 15.17
CA GLN A 149 -9.88 -6.44 15.50
C GLN A 149 -9.88 -6.73 17.02
N ILE A 150 -8.86 -6.27 17.74
CA ILE A 150 -8.80 -6.37 19.21
C ILE A 150 -9.87 -5.47 19.84
N GLU A 151 -10.04 -4.23 19.39
CA GLU A 151 -11.07 -3.32 19.88
C GLU A 151 -12.49 -3.87 19.66
N VAL A 152 -12.77 -4.48 18.49
CA VAL A 152 -14.06 -5.16 18.25
C VAL A 152 -14.24 -6.38 19.17
N LEU A 153 -13.18 -7.13 19.46
CA LEU A 153 -13.23 -8.26 20.38
C LEU A 153 -13.48 -7.83 21.83
N ASP A 154 -12.82 -6.76 22.28
CA ASP A 154 -12.97 -6.21 23.64
C ASP A 154 -14.39 -5.67 23.85
N ASN A 155 -14.94 -4.93 22.88
CA ASN A 155 -16.34 -4.47 22.92
C ASN A 155 -17.33 -5.66 22.98
N LEU A 156 -17.15 -6.69 22.15
CA LEU A 156 -17.99 -7.88 22.17
C LEU A 156 -17.86 -8.67 23.50
N MET A 157 -16.71 -8.61 24.16
CA MET A 157 -16.53 -9.18 25.50
C MET A 157 -17.29 -8.39 26.57
N ILE A 158 -17.30 -7.05 26.50
CA ILE A 158 -18.07 -6.17 27.39
C ILE A 158 -19.58 -6.44 27.24
N ASP A 159 -20.09 -6.50 26.01
CA ASP A 159 -21.50 -6.84 25.73
C ASP A 159 -21.89 -8.20 26.32
N LEU A 160 -21.00 -9.19 26.20
CA LEU A 160 -21.22 -10.54 26.76
C LEU A 160 -21.23 -10.52 28.29
N GLU A 161 -20.38 -9.73 28.93
CA GLU A 161 -20.34 -9.55 30.39
C GLU A 161 -21.64 -8.90 30.90
N GLU A 162 -22.12 -7.82 30.26
CA GLU A 162 -23.39 -7.17 30.61
C GLU A 162 -24.58 -8.15 30.49
N VAL A 163 -24.65 -8.93 29.40
CA VAL A 163 -25.68 -9.95 29.21
C VAL A 163 -25.61 -11.03 30.30
N CYS A 164 -24.41 -11.42 30.76
CA CYS A 164 -24.25 -12.36 31.86
C CYS A 164 -24.72 -11.78 33.20
N GLU A 165 -24.35 -10.54 33.52
CA GLU A 165 -24.79 -9.86 34.75
C GLU A 165 -26.31 -9.72 34.82
N GLN A 166 -26.92 -9.29 33.71
CA GLN A 166 -28.38 -9.11 33.60
C GLN A 166 -29.12 -10.44 33.76
N LEU A 167 -28.59 -11.53 33.19
CA LEU A 167 -29.15 -12.87 33.32
C LEU A 167 -29.10 -13.37 34.77
N ASP A 168 -27.99 -13.11 35.49
CA ASP A 168 -27.89 -13.44 36.92
C ASP A 168 -28.70 -12.49 37.82
N LEU A 169 -28.95 -11.24 37.40
CA LEU A 169 -29.91 -10.36 38.06
C LEU A 169 -31.35 -10.86 37.92
N GLU A 170 -31.80 -11.26 36.73
CA GLU A 170 -33.14 -11.83 36.56
C GLU A 170 -33.30 -13.19 37.24
N ARG A 171 -32.26 -14.05 37.29
CA ARG A 171 -32.27 -15.25 38.14
C ARG A 171 -32.49 -14.91 39.62
N ARG A 172 -31.80 -13.90 40.15
CA ARG A 172 -31.97 -13.41 41.54
C ARG A 172 -33.39 -12.87 41.77
N LYS A 173 -33.90 -12.02 40.88
CA LYS A 173 -35.29 -11.49 40.93
C LYS A 173 -36.32 -12.62 40.87
N ALA A 174 -36.17 -13.60 39.97
CA ALA A 174 -37.07 -14.74 39.86
C ALA A 174 -37.10 -15.61 41.14
N ALA A 175 -35.93 -15.88 41.74
CA ALA A 175 -35.83 -16.60 43.01
C ALA A 175 -36.54 -15.85 44.15
N GLN A 176 -36.38 -14.52 44.23
CA GLN A 176 -37.08 -13.68 45.21
C GLN A 176 -38.60 -13.65 44.96
N ARG A 177 -39.06 -13.45 43.72
CA ARG A 177 -40.47 -13.52 43.32
C ARG A 177 -41.10 -14.85 43.72
N LEU A 178 -40.40 -15.97 43.52
CA LEU A 178 -40.84 -17.31 43.94
C LEU A 178 -40.95 -17.44 45.47
N LYS A 179 -39.96 -16.92 46.22
CA LYS A 179 -39.98 -16.91 47.69
C LYS A 179 -41.16 -16.11 48.23
N LEU A 180 -41.42 -14.91 47.70
CA LEU A 180 -42.57 -14.08 48.04
C LEU A 180 -43.91 -14.75 47.68
N SER A 181 -43.99 -15.40 46.52
CA SER A 181 -45.18 -16.15 46.10
C SER A 181 -45.51 -17.29 47.07
N LYS A 182 -44.50 -18.10 47.46
CA LYS A 182 -44.64 -19.16 48.47
C LYS A 182 -45.10 -18.60 49.83
N LEU A 183 -44.51 -17.50 50.30
CA LEU A 183 -44.91 -16.87 51.56
C LEU A 183 -46.35 -16.34 51.54
N ARG A 184 -46.77 -15.71 50.44
CA ARG A 184 -48.17 -15.27 50.25
C ARG A 184 -49.14 -16.45 50.23
N HIS A 185 -48.81 -17.53 49.51
CA HIS A 185 -49.63 -18.73 49.45
C HIS A 185 -49.78 -19.37 50.84
N ASN A 186 -48.68 -19.60 51.57
CA ASN A 186 -48.70 -20.16 52.91
C ASN A 186 -49.56 -19.33 53.88
N ARG A 187 -49.45 -17.98 53.82
CA ARG A 187 -50.26 -17.07 54.64
C ARG A 187 -51.75 -17.14 54.28
N GLU A 188 -52.07 -17.29 53.01
CA GLU A 188 -53.46 -17.44 52.56
C GLU A 188 -54.04 -18.81 52.95
N GLU A 189 -53.27 -19.90 52.84
CA GLU A 189 -53.68 -21.20 53.37
C GLU A 189 -53.96 -21.16 54.87
N GLU A 190 -53.12 -20.46 55.64
CA GLU A 190 -53.32 -20.24 57.07
C GLU A 190 -54.58 -19.41 57.35
N ASN A 191 -54.78 -18.28 56.66
CA ASN A 191 -56.00 -17.46 56.74
C ASN A 191 -57.25 -18.32 56.47
N GLN A 192 -57.23 -19.14 55.42
CA GLN A 192 -58.33 -20.05 55.09
C GLN A 192 -58.50 -21.16 56.13
N ARG A 193 -57.42 -21.63 56.75
CA ARG A 193 -57.47 -22.60 57.86
C ARG A 193 -58.11 -21.98 59.10
N ILE A 194 -57.77 -20.72 59.42
CA ILE A 194 -58.40 -19.95 60.50
C ILE A 194 -59.88 -19.71 60.18
N ARG A 195 -60.21 -19.18 58.99
CA ARG A 195 -61.61 -18.96 58.55
C ARG A 195 -62.45 -20.22 58.62
N ARG A 196 -61.91 -21.39 58.20
CA ARG A 196 -62.56 -22.70 58.34
C ARG A 196 -62.77 -23.10 59.80
N LYS A 197 -61.79 -22.88 60.70
CA LYS A 197 -61.95 -23.11 62.16
C LYS A 197 -63.03 -22.20 62.75
N THR A 198 -63.00 -20.90 62.47
CA THR A 198 -63.97 -19.91 62.96
C THR A 198 -65.39 -20.20 62.46
N LEU A 199 -65.56 -20.56 61.18
CA LEU A 199 -66.85 -20.96 60.64
C LEU A 199 -67.38 -22.24 61.32
N ARG A 200 -66.53 -23.24 61.55
CA ARG A 200 -66.91 -24.46 62.31
C ARG A 200 -67.30 -24.13 63.76
N ALA A 201 -66.63 -23.19 64.42
CA ALA A 201 -67.01 -22.72 65.75
C ALA A 201 -68.35 -21.96 65.75
N ARG A 202 -68.58 -21.10 64.74
CA ARG A 202 -69.87 -20.38 64.56
C ARG A 202 -71.02 -21.33 64.25
N MET A 203 -70.82 -22.36 63.44
CA MET A 203 -71.84 -23.38 63.18
C MET A 203 -72.16 -24.18 64.45
N ARG A 204 -71.15 -24.52 65.27
CA ARG A 204 -71.35 -25.20 66.56
C ARG A 204 -72.07 -24.33 67.60
N THR A 205 -71.89 -23.02 67.60
CA THR A 205 -72.62 -22.10 68.50
C THR A 205 -74.02 -21.84 68.00
N ASN A 206 -74.22 -21.58 66.69
CA ASN A 206 -75.54 -21.39 66.10
C ASN A 206 -76.45 -22.63 66.29
N ASN A 207 -75.91 -23.83 66.06
CA ASN A 207 -76.64 -25.09 66.28
C ASN A 207 -76.91 -25.39 67.78
N LYS A 208 -76.24 -24.70 68.72
CA LYS A 208 -76.57 -24.73 70.16
C LYS A 208 -77.58 -23.65 70.57
N LEU A 209 -77.61 -22.53 69.86
CA LEU A 209 -78.45 -21.37 70.17
C LEU A 209 -79.81 -21.40 69.45
N ASN A 210 -79.95 -22.14 68.35
CA ASN A 210 -81.18 -22.14 67.56
C ASN A 210 -81.44 -23.51 66.89
N PRO A 211 -82.05 -24.49 67.61
CA PRO A 211 -82.31 -25.83 67.09
C PRO A 211 -83.59 -25.94 66.23
N HIS A 212 -84.29 -24.84 65.93
CA HIS A 212 -85.61 -24.87 65.28
C HIS A 212 -85.70 -23.93 64.07
N VAL A 213 -85.32 -24.41 62.89
CA VAL A 213 -85.56 -23.72 61.61
C VAL A 213 -86.41 -24.59 60.71
N MET A 214 -87.61 -24.12 60.37
CA MET A 214 -88.56 -24.80 59.48
C MET A 214 -88.07 -24.73 58.02
N PRO A 215 -87.99 -25.85 57.27
CA PRO A 215 -87.45 -25.83 55.91
C PRO A 215 -88.21 -24.95 54.89
N GLY A 216 -89.53 -24.77 55.06
CA GLY A 216 -90.40 -24.18 54.03
C GLY A 216 -90.11 -22.72 53.67
N GLU A 217 -89.74 -21.89 54.64
CA GLU A 217 -89.49 -20.45 54.40
C GLU A 217 -88.19 -20.20 53.62
N LEU A 218 -87.21 -21.11 53.76
CA LEU A 218 -85.92 -21.03 53.07
C LEU A 218 -86.04 -21.37 51.58
N GLN A 219 -87.01 -22.21 51.18
CA GLN A 219 -87.29 -22.52 49.77
C GLN A 219 -87.83 -21.27 49.04
N LEU A 220 -88.89 -20.67 49.57
CA LEU A 220 -89.56 -19.49 48.97
C LEU A 220 -88.63 -18.27 48.86
N ALA A 221 -87.73 -18.09 49.84
CA ALA A 221 -86.73 -17.02 49.79
C ALA A 221 -85.66 -17.24 48.71
N LYS A 222 -85.32 -18.49 48.39
CA LYS A 222 -84.39 -18.83 47.30
C LYS A 222 -85.03 -18.60 45.94
N GLU A 223 -86.21 -19.15 45.70
CA GLU A 223 -86.94 -18.98 44.44
C GLU A 223 -87.17 -17.50 44.12
N ARG A 224 -87.56 -16.68 45.11
CA ARG A 224 -87.73 -15.24 44.95
C ARG A 224 -86.43 -14.49 44.60
N ASN A 225 -85.27 -14.97 45.07
CA ASN A 225 -83.98 -14.38 44.73
C ASN A 225 -83.46 -14.86 43.37
N GLU A 226 -83.65 -16.13 43.02
CA GLU A 226 -83.29 -16.67 41.70
C GLU A 226 -84.05 -15.97 40.57
N VAL A 227 -85.36 -15.75 40.73
CA VAL A 227 -86.17 -14.98 39.77
C VAL A 227 -85.65 -13.54 39.62
N LYS A 228 -85.27 -12.88 40.72
CA LYS A 228 -84.66 -11.53 40.67
C LYS A 228 -83.32 -11.51 39.93
N ILE A 229 -82.46 -12.49 40.17
CA ILE A 229 -81.15 -12.59 39.52
C ILE A 229 -81.33 -12.77 38.00
N GLN A 230 -82.19 -13.71 37.57
CA GLN A 230 -82.49 -13.92 36.16
C GLN A 230 -83.10 -12.67 35.49
N GLN A 231 -83.91 -11.91 36.21
CA GLN A 231 -84.51 -10.68 35.70
C GLN A 231 -83.46 -9.56 35.53
N LEU A 232 -82.49 -9.46 36.44
CA LEU A 232 -81.34 -8.54 36.33
C LEU A 232 -80.36 -8.95 35.23
N GLU A 233 -80.04 -10.24 35.09
CA GLU A 233 -79.19 -10.75 34.00
C GLU A 233 -79.82 -10.50 32.62
N ARG A 234 -81.15 -10.66 32.51
CA ARG A 234 -81.90 -10.35 31.28
C ARG A 234 -81.87 -8.85 30.98
N GLN A 235 -82.02 -7.99 31.99
CA GLN A 235 -81.94 -6.54 31.84
C GLN A 235 -80.53 -6.10 31.40
N ALA A 236 -79.48 -6.56 32.09
CA ALA A 236 -78.10 -6.29 31.72
C ALA A 236 -77.74 -6.80 30.31
N SER A 237 -78.35 -7.92 29.87
CA SER A 237 -78.18 -8.44 28.50
C SER A 237 -78.89 -7.59 27.43
N ILE A 238 -79.94 -6.86 27.78
CA ILE A 238 -80.62 -5.90 26.89
C ILE A 238 -79.81 -4.61 26.83
N GLU A 239 -79.42 -4.06 27.98
CA GLU A 239 -78.58 -2.85 28.06
C GLU A 239 -77.25 -3.03 27.32
N LYS A 240 -76.57 -4.17 27.53
CA LYS A 240 -75.33 -4.50 26.79
C LYS A 240 -75.55 -4.57 25.27
N ARG A 241 -76.73 -5.01 24.81
CA ARG A 241 -77.06 -5.02 23.38
C ARG A 241 -77.27 -3.60 22.86
N GLN A 242 -78.00 -2.77 23.59
CA GLN A 242 -78.22 -1.36 23.23
C GLN A 242 -76.89 -0.60 23.16
N VAL A 243 -75.99 -0.77 24.13
CA VAL A 243 -74.65 -0.16 24.10
C VAL A 243 -73.86 -0.55 22.84
N TYR A 244 -73.96 -1.79 22.35
CA TYR A 244 -73.32 -2.20 21.09
C TYR A 244 -74.03 -1.64 19.85
N GLU A 245 -75.35 -1.51 19.87
CA GLU A 245 -76.13 -0.94 18.78
C GLU A 245 -75.88 0.57 18.65
N ASP A 246 -75.86 1.29 19.77
CA ASP A 246 -75.52 2.71 19.86
C ASP A 246 -74.07 2.98 19.42
N ALA A 247 -73.09 2.21 19.92
CA ALA A 247 -71.69 2.35 19.51
C ALA A 247 -71.48 2.04 18.02
N PHE A 248 -72.22 1.08 17.45
CA PHE A 248 -72.18 0.80 16.02
C PHE A 248 -72.80 1.94 15.18
N LEU A 249 -73.91 2.52 15.64
CA LEU A 249 -74.54 3.67 15.00
C LEU A 249 -73.65 4.91 15.07
N GLU A 250 -72.96 5.14 16.20
CA GLU A 250 -71.98 6.19 16.38
C GLU A 250 -70.79 6.02 15.41
N GLN A 251 -70.20 4.83 15.35
CA GLN A 251 -69.10 4.51 14.43
C GLN A 251 -69.52 4.65 12.94
N MET A 252 -70.75 4.25 12.60
CA MET A 252 -71.30 4.43 11.25
C MET A 252 -71.52 5.91 10.91
N ASN A 253 -72.03 6.70 11.85
CA ASN A 253 -72.25 8.14 11.67
C ASN A 253 -70.91 8.90 11.56
N TYR A 254 -69.91 8.52 12.36
CA TYR A 254 -68.53 9.00 12.25
C TYR A 254 -67.93 8.68 10.86
N TYR A 255 -68.13 7.46 10.35
CA TYR A 255 -67.69 7.09 9.00
C TYR A 255 -68.37 7.93 7.91
N ILE A 256 -69.68 8.19 8.03
CA ILE A 256 -70.43 9.04 7.09
C ILE A 256 -69.92 10.49 7.11
N GLN A 257 -69.56 11.02 8.28
CA GLN A 257 -69.10 12.41 8.43
C GLN A 257 -67.63 12.62 8.05
N HIS A 258 -66.75 11.65 8.33
CA HIS A 258 -65.29 11.80 8.20
C HIS A 258 -64.64 10.90 7.14
N GLY A 259 -65.39 9.96 6.53
CA GLY A 259 -64.90 9.07 5.48
C GLY A 259 -63.86 8.04 5.94
N ARG A 260 -63.68 7.85 7.25
CA ARG A 260 -62.72 6.92 7.87
C ARG A 260 -63.36 6.26 9.09
N THR A 261 -63.00 5.01 9.36
CA THR A 261 -63.30 4.34 10.62
C THR A 261 -62.26 4.75 11.66
N GLU A 262 -62.64 4.83 12.93
CA GLU A 262 -61.69 5.07 14.03
C GLU A 262 -60.58 4.00 14.05
N GLU A 263 -59.35 4.43 14.31
CA GLU A 263 -58.20 3.54 14.43
C GLU A 263 -58.27 2.75 15.76
N PRO A 264 -57.86 1.47 15.79
CA PRO A 264 -57.89 0.68 17.01
C PRO A 264 -56.99 1.31 18.09
N ILE A 265 -57.46 1.26 19.34
CA ILE A 265 -56.85 1.92 20.52
C ILE A 265 -55.37 1.54 20.75
N SER A 266 -54.90 0.42 20.18
CA SER A 266 -53.50 0.03 20.12
C SER A 266 -52.58 1.00 19.34
N LEU A 267 -53.12 1.89 18.51
CA LEU A 267 -52.35 2.85 17.70
C LEU A 267 -52.34 4.27 18.29
N VAL A 268 -53.24 4.57 19.22
CA VAL A 268 -53.49 5.94 19.73
C VAL A 268 -52.39 6.45 20.68
N HIS A 269 -51.59 5.55 21.27
CA HIS A 269 -50.51 5.93 22.19
C HIS A 269 -49.24 6.46 21.51
N GLY A 270 -49.17 6.47 20.17
CA GLY A 270 -48.00 7.00 19.43
C GLY A 270 -48.06 8.50 19.11
N ARG A 271 -49.19 9.19 19.30
CA ARG A 271 -49.39 10.60 18.87
C ARG A 271 -50.23 11.42 19.85
N SER A 272 -49.90 11.40 21.14
CA SER A 272 -50.37 12.41 22.09
C SER A 272 -49.34 13.53 22.24
N SER A 273 -49.71 14.73 21.81
CA SER A 273 -48.89 15.94 21.93
C SER A 273 -48.99 16.55 23.33
N GLY A 274 -48.46 15.86 24.34
CA GLY A 274 -48.26 16.39 25.68
C GLY A 274 -46.77 16.45 26.00
N SER A 275 -46.19 17.65 26.11
CA SER A 275 -44.80 17.78 26.58
C SER A 275 -44.72 17.40 28.05
N LEU A 276 -43.62 16.75 28.45
CA LEU A 276 -43.34 16.41 29.85
C LEU A 276 -43.01 17.64 30.71
N ASP A 277 -42.81 18.81 30.08
CA ASP A 277 -42.44 20.07 30.75
C ASP A 277 -43.58 20.71 31.56
N ASP A 278 -44.86 20.34 31.33
CA ASP A 278 -46.02 20.95 32.00
C ASP A 278 -46.38 20.28 33.36
N ILE A 279 -45.62 19.26 33.81
CA ILE A 279 -45.76 18.72 35.17
C ILE A 279 -44.89 19.55 36.13
N MET A 280 -45.42 20.70 36.52
CA MET A 280 -44.93 21.46 37.68
C MET A 280 -45.13 20.64 38.96
N LEU A 281 -44.12 19.85 39.33
CA LEU A 281 -44.01 19.32 40.68
C LEU A 281 -43.71 20.49 41.62
N GLU A 282 -44.65 20.83 42.50
CA GLU A 282 -44.39 21.77 43.58
C GLU A 282 -43.29 21.20 44.48
N ASP A 283 -42.23 21.99 44.67
CA ASP A 283 -40.99 21.66 45.40
C ASP A 283 -41.26 21.56 46.91
N ASN A 284 -41.98 20.50 47.28
CA ASN A 284 -42.45 20.22 48.62
C ASN A 284 -41.31 19.60 49.43
N SER A 285 -40.36 20.44 49.87
CA SER A 285 -39.21 20.09 50.73
C SER A 285 -39.53 19.39 52.06
N ASP A 286 -40.80 19.11 52.34
CA ASP A 286 -41.25 18.29 53.47
C ASP A 286 -41.46 16.82 53.08
N MET A 287 -41.68 16.51 51.78
CA MET A 287 -41.74 15.12 51.28
C MET A 287 -40.38 14.43 51.40
N ASP A 288 -39.30 15.12 51.05
CA ASP A 288 -37.94 14.58 51.18
C ASP A 288 -37.57 14.29 52.65
N LYS A 289 -38.05 15.11 53.58
CA LYS A 289 -37.88 14.88 55.03
C LYS A 289 -38.68 13.68 55.52
N GLU A 290 -39.93 13.51 55.06
CA GLU A 290 -40.72 12.31 55.37
C GLU A 290 -40.12 11.03 54.77
N LEU A 291 -39.43 11.13 53.62
CA LEU A 291 -38.68 10.01 53.04
C LEU A 291 -37.40 9.70 53.84
N ASP A 292 -36.62 10.70 54.25
CA ASP A 292 -35.44 10.49 55.10
C ASP A 292 -35.81 9.91 56.48
N ASP A 293 -36.89 10.37 57.11
CA ASP A 293 -37.42 9.77 58.36
C ASP A 293 -37.96 8.34 58.14
N PHE A 294 -38.48 8.03 56.94
CA PHE A 294 -38.94 6.68 56.59
C PHE A 294 -37.79 5.70 56.33
N PHE A 295 -36.67 6.18 55.77
CA PHE A 295 -35.48 5.34 55.51
C PHE A 295 -34.50 5.28 56.69
N GLY A 296 -34.57 6.22 57.64
CA GLY A 296 -33.89 6.16 58.92
C GLY A 296 -32.40 6.48 58.85
N SER A 297 -32.05 7.72 59.24
CA SER A 297 -30.66 8.17 59.28
C SER A 297 -29.85 7.54 60.43
N GLU A 298 -29.27 6.35 60.22
CA GLU A 298 -28.15 5.89 61.04
C GLU A 298 -26.86 6.64 60.66
N ALA A 299 -26.55 7.70 61.40
CA ALA A 299 -25.28 8.43 61.28
C ALA A 299 -24.67 8.73 62.66
N GLU A 300 -23.86 7.79 63.18
CA GLU A 300 -22.78 8.13 64.11
C GLU A 300 -21.45 7.50 63.66
N ARG A 301 -20.55 8.39 63.17
CA ARG A 301 -19.10 8.48 63.46
C ARG A 301 -18.23 7.23 63.26
N SER A 302 -17.10 7.26 62.55
CA SER A 302 -16.41 8.30 61.77
C SER A 302 -15.40 7.59 60.81
N ASP A 303 -14.55 8.22 60.00
CA ASP A 303 -13.98 9.57 60.02
C ASP A 303 -13.53 10.07 58.62
N ALA A 304 -12.96 11.28 58.58
CA ALA A 304 -12.41 11.95 57.40
C ALA A 304 -10.86 12.08 57.50
N PRO A 305 -10.14 12.88 56.66
CA PRO A 305 -10.43 13.46 55.32
C PRO A 305 -9.43 12.90 54.26
N GLU A 306 -9.19 13.41 53.05
CA GLU A 306 -9.74 14.42 52.10
C GLU A 306 -9.58 13.73 50.71
N GLY A 307 -10.15 14.14 49.58
CA GLY A 307 -10.90 15.35 49.21
C GLY A 307 -10.58 15.74 47.75
N LYS A 308 -11.53 16.41 47.07
CA LYS A 308 -11.43 17.04 45.72
C LYS A 308 -11.28 16.08 44.53
N ASP A 309 -11.83 16.35 43.33
CA ASP A 309 -12.74 17.42 42.87
C ASP A 309 -13.38 16.97 41.53
N LYS A 310 -14.70 17.21 41.34
CA LYS A 310 -15.39 17.53 40.04
C LYS A 310 -15.34 16.49 38.90
N GLU A 311 -16.21 16.46 37.88
CA GLU A 311 -17.53 17.03 37.51
C GLU A 311 -18.02 16.22 36.27
N GLN A 312 -19.29 16.34 35.85
CA GLN A 312 -19.88 15.80 34.58
C GLN A 312 -19.98 14.26 34.52
N THR A 313 -21.14 13.59 34.42
CA THR A 313 -22.45 13.89 33.80
C THR A 313 -22.45 13.90 32.26
N PHE A 314 -22.38 12.71 31.63
CA PHE A 314 -23.02 12.46 30.33
C PHE A 314 -23.24 10.95 30.09
N VAL A 315 -24.48 10.48 30.23
CA VAL A 315 -24.95 9.21 29.63
C VAL A 315 -26.31 9.49 29.00
N GLY A 316 -26.30 9.68 27.67
CA GLY A 316 -27.50 9.59 26.85
C GLY A 316 -27.45 8.27 26.09
N LEU A 317 -28.29 7.31 26.46
CA LEU A 317 -28.46 6.09 25.69
C LEU A 317 -29.24 6.42 24.40
N SER A 318 -28.78 5.88 23.27
CA SER A 318 -29.59 5.77 22.05
C SER A 318 -29.84 4.28 21.80
N SER A 319 -31.10 3.94 21.56
CA SER A 319 -31.58 2.56 21.41
C SER A 319 -32.09 2.35 20.00
N GLU A 320 -31.57 1.32 19.34
CA GLU A 320 -32.06 0.69 18.10
C GLU A 320 -31.68 -0.81 18.22
N ASP A 321 -32.45 -1.82 17.81
CA ASP A 321 -33.86 -1.87 17.42
C ASP A 321 -34.38 -3.33 17.54
N GLU A 322 -35.69 -3.56 17.34
CA GLU A 322 -36.37 -4.83 17.61
C GLU A 322 -36.09 -6.03 16.67
N GLU A 323 -36.49 -7.20 17.18
CA GLU A 323 -36.59 -8.52 16.56
C GLU A 323 -36.95 -8.59 15.05
N LEU A 324 -36.20 -9.42 14.29
CA LEU A 324 -36.83 -10.31 13.30
C LEU A 324 -36.17 -11.70 13.28
N LEU A 325 -36.82 -12.65 13.95
CA LEU A 325 -36.40 -14.05 14.04
C LEU A 325 -37.15 -14.88 12.98
N ASN A 326 -36.50 -15.23 11.85
CA ASN A 326 -36.91 -16.37 11.00
C ASN A 326 -35.91 -16.69 9.87
N GLN A 327 -34.99 -17.65 10.08
CA GLN A 327 -34.79 -18.79 9.15
C GLN A 327 -33.76 -19.84 9.63
N LYS A 328 -34.29 -20.99 10.07
CA LYS A 328 -33.94 -22.34 9.58
C LYS A 328 -32.47 -22.83 9.67
N LEU A 329 -32.20 -23.62 10.72
CA LEU A 329 -31.14 -24.66 10.77
C LEU A 329 -31.20 -25.58 9.53
N PRO A 330 -30.05 -26.01 8.98
CA PRO A 330 -29.33 -27.20 9.48
C PRO A 330 -27.83 -26.89 9.72
N GLY A 331 -27.04 -27.66 10.46
CA GLY A 331 -27.14 -29.08 10.82
C GLY A 331 -25.82 -29.75 10.44
N VAL A 332 -24.92 -29.90 11.41
CA VAL A 332 -23.59 -30.52 11.22
C VAL A 332 -23.74 -32.01 10.93
N SER A 333 -23.15 -32.50 9.84
CA SER A 333 -22.61 -33.87 9.75
C SER A 333 -21.60 -34.02 8.62
N THR A 334 -20.42 -34.52 9.00
CA THR A 334 -19.31 -34.92 8.14
C THR A 334 -19.62 -36.17 7.35
N THR A 335 -19.35 -36.19 6.04
CA THR A 335 -18.84 -37.40 5.34
C THR A 335 -17.93 -37.02 4.19
N PHE A 336 -16.82 -37.77 4.06
CA PHE A 336 -15.93 -37.75 2.90
C PHE A 336 -16.67 -38.17 1.63
N ASN A 337 -16.27 -37.62 0.47
CA ASN A 337 -16.27 -38.36 -0.79
C ASN A 337 -15.11 -37.89 -1.66
N THR A 338 -14.32 -38.85 -2.13
CA THR A 338 -13.16 -38.64 -2.99
C THR A 338 -13.57 -38.94 -4.42
N GLU A 339 -13.68 -37.93 -5.31
CA GLU A 339 -13.76 -38.21 -6.74
C GLU A 339 -13.24 -37.08 -7.63
N ASN A 340 -12.69 -37.49 -8.77
CA ASN A 340 -11.82 -36.74 -9.67
C ASN A 340 -12.51 -35.55 -10.37
N GLY A 341 -11.77 -34.46 -10.63
CA GLY A 341 -12.26 -33.35 -11.46
C GLY A 341 -11.26 -32.25 -11.82
N ALA A 342 -10.70 -32.35 -13.05
CA ALA A 342 -10.24 -31.26 -13.92
C ALA A 342 -9.41 -30.06 -13.38
N GLU A 343 -8.16 -30.02 -13.82
CA GLU A 343 -7.44 -28.86 -14.39
C GLU A 343 -7.88 -27.43 -14.02
N LYS A 344 -7.03 -26.72 -13.24
CA LYS A 344 -6.47 -25.43 -13.67
C LYS A 344 -4.99 -25.33 -13.29
N LYS A 345 -4.09 -25.66 -14.23
CA LYS A 345 -2.71 -25.19 -14.16
C LYS A 345 -2.71 -23.69 -14.42
N VAL A 346 -2.60 -22.88 -13.37
CA VAL A 346 -2.22 -21.47 -13.50
C VAL A 346 -0.73 -21.46 -13.82
N ASP A 347 -0.42 -21.39 -15.11
CA ASP A 347 0.96 -21.31 -15.59
C ASP A 347 1.49 -19.90 -15.34
N TYR A 348 2.16 -19.72 -14.19
CA TYR A 348 2.83 -18.47 -13.83
C TYR A 348 4.07 -18.25 -14.71
N SER A 349 3.83 -17.91 -15.98
CA SER A 349 4.85 -17.45 -16.91
C SER A 349 5.32 -16.05 -16.51
N VAL A 350 6.07 -15.97 -15.42
CA VAL A 350 6.80 -14.77 -15.02
C VAL A 350 7.79 -14.48 -16.15
N LYS A 351 7.45 -13.48 -16.98
CA LYS A 351 8.37 -12.90 -17.97
C LYS A 351 9.47 -12.14 -17.23
N TRP A 352 10.45 -12.87 -16.72
CA TRP A 352 11.68 -12.32 -16.21
C TRP A 352 12.31 -11.44 -17.30
N ILE A 353 12.40 -10.14 -17.01
CA ILE A 353 13.06 -9.15 -17.84
C ILE A 353 14.53 -9.54 -17.94
N GLY A 354 15.10 -9.49 -19.16
CA GLY A 354 16.37 -10.12 -19.54
C GLY A 354 17.48 -10.17 -18.47
N PRO A 355 17.88 -9.02 -17.87
CA PRO A 355 19.02 -8.97 -16.94
C PRO A 355 18.91 -9.90 -15.72
N LEU A 356 17.68 -10.18 -15.24
CA LEU A 356 17.45 -11.04 -14.09
C LEU A 356 17.67 -12.53 -14.38
N LYS A 357 17.47 -12.98 -15.64
CA LYS A 357 17.80 -14.36 -16.02
C LYS A 357 19.30 -14.59 -16.04
N ASP A 358 20.06 -13.63 -16.54
CA ASP A 358 21.51 -13.75 -16.69
C ASP A 358 22.22 -13.69 -15.33
N LEU A 359 21.73 -12.85 -14.40
CA LEU A 359 22.17 -12.84 -13.00
C LEU A 359 21.88 -14.15 -12.27
N LEU A 360 20.68 -14.73 -12.46
CA LEU A 360 20.35 -16.02 -11.84
C LEU A 360 21.20 -17.17 -12.42
N ALA A 361 21.47 -17.14 -13.73
CA ALA A 361 22.34 -18.10 -14.40
C ALA A 361 23.79 -18.01 -13.89
N MET A 362 24.36 -16.79 -13.77
CA MET A 362 25.68 -16.60 -13.15
C MET A 362 25.73 -17.09 -11.70
N GLY A 363 24.71 -16.78 -10.89
CA GLY A 363 24.64 -17.24 -9.51
C GLY A 363 24.66 -18.77 -9.39
N ILE A 364 23.88 -19.47 -10.22
CA ILE A 364 23.82 -20.94 -10.24
C ILE A 364 25.16 -21.54 -10.71
N ILE A 365 25.87 -20.90 -11.65
CA ILE A 365 27.20 -21.34 -12.10
C ILE A 365 28.23 -21.16 -10.97
N MET A 366 28.30 -19.99 -10.34
CA MET A 366 29.23 -19.74 -9.23
C MET A 366 29.01 -20.69 -8.04
N VAL A 367 27.75 -21.00 -7.71
CA VAL A 367 27.44 -21.98 -6.65
C VAL A 367 27.88 -23.40 -7.05
N LYS A 368 27.66 -23.81 -8.31
CA LYS A 368 28.13 -25.12 -8.80
C LYS A 368 29.65 -25.27 -8.78
N ASP A 369 30.39 -24.24 -9.17
CA ASP A 369 31.84 -24.30 -9.17
C ASP A 369 32.41 -24.23 -7.74
N LYS A 370 31.74 -23.56 -6.81
CA LYS A 370 32.14 -23.56 -5.40
C LYS A 370 31.88 -24.90 -4.69
N VAL A 371 30.81 -25.61 -5.08
CA VAL A 371 30.49 -26.96 -4.59
C VAL A 371 31.37 -28.07 -5.22
N LYS A 372 32.01 -27.80 -6.36
CA LYS A 372 33.00 -28.71 -6.97
C LYS A 372 34.44 -28.57 -6.44
N ASN A 373 34.73 -27.50 -5.72
CA ASN A 373 36.04 -27.21 -5.13
C ASN A 373 36.05 -27.40 -3.59
N LEU A 374 35.06 -28.13 -3.07
CA LEU A 374 34.92 -28.66 -1.72
C LEU A 374 34.81 -30.19 -1.80
#